data_AF-A0A8K0CQ94-F1
#
_entry.id   AF-A0A8K0CQ94-F1
#
_cell.length_a   1.000
_cell.length_b   1.000
_cell.length_c   1.000
_cell.angle_alpha   90.00
_cell.angle_beta   90.00
_cell.angle_gamma   90.00
#
_symmetry.space_group_name_H-M   'P 1'
#
loop_
_entity.id
_entity.type
_entity.pdbx_description
1 polymer ?
#
loop_
_entity_poly.entity_id
_entity_poly.type
_entity_poly.pdbx_seq_one_letter_code
_entity_poly.pdbx_strand_id
1 'polypeptide(L)'
;MVSMMFHFLNHCKNVEELTITYLVAGHTYMPVDSGHAVIENYSKSMNVQAPSEWSTIIRNARRRPKPYEIIQVYYPDILDWKFLSVPRKLQSVDGLDIKMNDVTRIKFKKEHLNKCFVFTNYNFDFPHKVEWTNKRYENVPQAYNGELPINTKKLKNLLGVCKTLTIKKQYHAEYYALRTSNNVPDVLPETDIEDNV
;
A
#
# COMPACT_ATOMS: atom_id res chain seq x y z
N MET A 1 7.80 -4.72 6.24
CA MET A 1 6.92 -3.93 7.14
C MET A 1 7.71 -3.19 8.23
N VAL A 2 8.43 -3.87 9.12
CA VAL A 2 9.20 -3.23 10.22
C VAL A 2 10.18 -2.16 9.72
N SER A 3 10.99 -2.46 8.72
CA SER A 3 11.94 -1.50 8.12
C SER A 3 11.26 -0.23 7.58
N MET A 4 10.04 -0.36 7.04
CA MET A 4 9.25 0.78 6.54
C MET A 4 8.83 1.72 7.66
N MET A 5 8.46 1.17 8.83
CA MET A 5 8.12 1.95 10.01
C MET A 5 9.32 2.74 10.54
N PHE A 6 10.50 2.13 10.57
CA PHE A 6 11.73 2.83 10.96
C PHE A 6 12.11 3.93 9.98
N HIS A 7 12.04 3.67 8.67
CA HIS A 7 12.28 4.68 7.65
C HIS A 7 11.32 5.88 7.80
N PHE A 8 10.02 5.61 7.99
CA PHE A 8 9.04 6.66 8.19
C PHE A 8 9.34 7.48 9.46
N LEU A 9 9.60 6.83 10.60
CA LEU A 9 9.91 7.52 11.86
C LEU A 9 11.16 8.39 11.76
N ASN A 10 12.15 7.96 10.98
CA ASN A 10 13.37 8.72 10.76
C ASN A 10 13.12 10.01 9.95
N HIS A 11 12.22 9.98 8.97
CA HIS A 11 11.94 11.11 8.08
C HIS A 11 10.80 12.02 8.53
N CYS A 12 9.89 11.51 9.36
CA CYS A 12 8.78 12.32 9.85
C CYS A 12 9.29 13.38 10.84
N LYS A 13 8.66 14.57 10.85
CA LYS A 13 9.00 15.63 11.80
C LYS A 13 8.20 15.50 13.10
N ASN A 14 6.90 15.25 12.97
CA ASN A 14 5.93 15.44 14.06
C ASN A 14 5.44 14.15 14.71
N VAL A 15 5.85 12.98 14.22
CA VAL A 15 5.40 11.69 14.76
C VAL A 15 6.50 11.12 15.64
N GLU A 16 6.19 10.89 16.91
CA GLU A 16 7.14 10.35 17.90
C GLU A 16 6.99 8.85 18.10
N GLU A 17 5.78 8.32 17.88
CA GLU A 17 5.43 6.94 18.12
C GLU A 17 4.52 6.39 17.02
N LEU A 18 4.77 5.14 16.61
CA LEU A 18 3.86 4.37 15.77
C LEU A 18 3.48 3.08 16.48
N THR A 19 2.20 2.73 16.40
CA THR A 19 1.69 1.47 16.93
C THR A 19 0.90 0.75 15.86
N ILE A 20 1.32 -0.46 15.51
CA ILE A 20 0.57 -1.39 14.66
C ILE A 20 -0.14 -2.36 15.60
N THR A 21 -1.46 -2.46 15.49
CA THR A 21 -2.26 -3.43 16.25
C THR A 21 -2.84 -4.44 15.27
N TYR A 22 -2.58 -5.73 15.51
CA TYR A 22 -3.19 -6.84 14.81
C TYR A 22 -4.45 -7.25 15.57
N LEU A 23 -5.57 -7.24 14.87
CA LEU A 23 -6.88 -7.57 15.43
C LEU A 23 -7.16 -9.06 15.22
N VAL A 24 -7.86 -9.67 16.20
CA VAL A 24 -8.43 -11.01 16.03
C VAL A 24 -9.52 -10.95 14.95
N ALA A 25 -9.56 -11.97 14.09
CA ALA A 25 -10.56 -12.09 13.03
C ALA A 25 -11.99 -12.05 13.60
N GLY A 26 -12.91 -11.33 12.95
CA GLY A 26 -14.35 -11.35 13.26
C GLY A 26 -15.03 -10.00 13.52
N HIS A 27 -14.28 -8.90 13.70
CA HIS A 27 -14.86 -7.58 14.03
C HIS A 27 -14.13 -6.38 13.40
N THR A 28 -13.66 -6.50 12.17
CA THR A 28 -12.93 -5.42 11.49
C THR A 28 -13.87 -4.57 10.64
N TYR A 29 -14.61 -3.64 11.28
CA TYR A 29 -15.07 -2.44 10.60
C TYR A 29 -14.17 -1.29 11.04
N MET A 30 -13.18 -0.96 10.23
CA MET A 30 -12.34 0.19 10.51
C MET A 30 -13.02 1.46 9.95
N PRO A 31 -12.83 2.63 10.60
CA PRO A 31 -13.34 3.89 10.05
C PRO A 31 -12.89 4.16 8.61
N VAL A 32 -11.74 3.63 8.17
CA VAL A 32 -11.27 3.75 6.78
C VAL A 32 -12.19 3.05 5.77
N ASP A 33 -12.87 1.98 6.17
CA ASP A 33 -13.76 1.21 5.29
C ASP A 33 -14.99 2.03 4.89
N SER A 34 -15.41 2.95 5.77
CA SER A 34 -16.47 3.92 5.45
C SER A 34 -16.09 4.80 4.25
N GLY A 35 -14.80 5.15 4.10
CA GLY A 35 -14.31 5.95 2.98
C GLY A 35 -14.34 5.17 1.67
N HIS A 36 -13.89 3.91 1.70
CA HIS A 36 -13.99 3.01 0.55
C HIS A 36 -15.45 2.80 0.12
N ALA A 37 -16.35 2.54 1.06
CA ALA A 37 -17.78 2.37 0.77
C ALA A 37 -18.41 3.61 0.11
N VAL A 38 -18.03 4.83 0.56
CA VAL A 38 -18.51 6.08 -0.06
C VAL A 38 -18.00 6.24 -1.49
N ILE A 39 -16.72 5.97 -1.73
CA ILE A 39 -16.11 6.04 -3.07
C ILE A 39 -16.76 5.03 -3.99
N GLU A 40 -16.92 3.78 -3.55
CA GLU A 40 -17.52 2.70 -4.33
C GLU A 40 -18.97 3.02 -4.72
N ASN A 41 -19.77 3.48 -3.75
CA ASN A 41 -21.16 3.86 -4.00
C ASN A 41 -21.27 5.03 -4.96
N TYR A 42 -20.35 6.00 -4.88
CA TYR A 42 -20.31 7.13 -5.81
C TYR A 42 -19.90 6.68 -7.21
N SER A 43 -18.85 5.86 -7.34
CA SER A 43 -18.35 5.39 -8.64
C SER A 43 -19.33 4.51 -9.39
N LYS A 44 -20.20 3.76 -8.71
CA LYS A 44 -21.27 2.95 -9.34
C LYS A 44 -22.20 3.76 -10.25
N SER A 45 -22.38 5.05 -9.95
CA SER A 45 -23.22 5.96 -10.74
C SER A 45 -22.49 6.68 -11.87
N MET A 46 -21.17 6.47 -11.99
CA MET A 46 -20.31 7.20 -12.92
C MET A 46 -19.85 6.28 -14.05
N ASN A 47 -19.81 6.82 -15.27
CA ASN A 47 -19.16 6.16 -16.39
C ASN A 47 -17.70 6.58 -16.44
N VAL A 48 -16.82 5.79 -15.82
CA VAL A 48 -15.37 6.02 -15.80
C VAL A 48 -14.76 5.48 -17.08
N GLN A 49 -14.16 6.36 -17.87
CA GLN A 49 -13.61 6.05 -19.18
C GLN A 49 -12.09 6.19 -19.25
N ALA A 50 -11.45 6.80 -18.25
CA ALA A 50 -10.00 6.94 -18.19
C ALA A 50 -9.45 6.92 -16.75
N PRO A 51 -8.22 6.41 -16.53
CA PRO A 51 -7.60 6.40 -15.20
C PRO A 51 -7.48 7.80 -14.56
N SER A 52 -7.16 8.83 -15.35
CA SER A 52 -7.06 10.22 -14.89
C SER A 52 -8.33 10.74 -14.20
N GLU A 53 -9.51 10.22 -14.54
CA GLU A 53 -10.79 10.63 -13.95
C GLU A 53 -10.94 10.20 -12.49
N TRP A 54 -10.25 9.14 -12.05
CA TRP A 54 -10.38 8.62 -10.69
C TRP A 54 -10.05 9.65 -9.62
N SER A 55 -9.07 10.52 -9.87
CA SER A 55 -8.74 11.60 -8.94
C SER A 55 -9.95 12.52 -8.71
N THR A 56 -10.64 12.94 -9.77
CA THR A 56 -11.83 13.79 -9.63
C THR A 56 -12.99 13.05 -8.97
N ILE A 57 -13.20 11.78 -9.34
CA ILE A 57 -14.27 10.94 -8.79
C ILE A 57 -14.09 10.73 -7.30
N ILE A 58 -12.89 10.30 -6.89
CA ILE A 58 -12.57 10.07 -5.47
C ILE A 58 -12.75 11.37 -4.70
N ARG A 59 -12.27 12.52 -5.21
CA ARG A 59 -12.35 13.81 -4.51
C ARG A 59 -13.80 14.17 -4.21
N ASN A 60 -14.66 14.00 -5.21
CA ASN A 60 -16.06 14.39 -5.17
C ASN A 60 -16.99 13.37 -4.51
N ALA A 61 -16.50 12.14 -4.25
CA ALA A 61 -17.29 11.09 -3.62
C ALA A 61 -17.80 11.52 -2.23
N ARG A 62 -16.99 12.26 -1.46
CA ARG A 62 -17.42 12.81 -0.17
C ARG A 62 -17.77 14.29 -0.27
N ARG A 63 -19.06 14.61 -0.14
CA ARG A 63 -19.54 16.01 -0.11
C ARG A 63 -19.46 16.65 1.27
N ARG A 64 -19.70 15.88 2.34
CA ARG A 64 -19.68 16.35 3.74
C ARG A 64 -18.71 15.51 4.57
N PRO A 65 -17.93 16.09 5.50
CA PRO A 65 -17.84 17.53 5.81
C PRO A 65 -17.13 18.35 4.72
N LYS A 66 -16.19 17.74 3.97
CA LYS A 66 -15.51 18.34 2.82
C LYS A 66 -15.03 17.26 1.84
N PRO A 67 -14.76 17.59 0.56
CA PRO A 67 -14.10 16.69 -0.40
C PRO A 67 -12.84 16.01 0.15
N TYR A 68 -12.49 14.84 -0.41
CA TYR A 68 -11.23 14.19 -0.07
C TYR A 68 -10.05 14.96 -0.66
N GLU A 69 -8.98 15.07 0.11
CA GLU A 69 -7.69 15.51 -0.40
C GLU A 69 -7.02 14.32 -1.10
N ILE A 70 -6.53 14.54 -2.31
CA ILE A 70 -5.93 13.48 -3.11
C ILE A 70 -4.50 13.85 -3.41
N ILE A 71 -3.63 12.93 -3.04
CA ILE A 71 -2.21 12.96 -3.34
C ILE A 71 -2.01 11.94 -4.45
N GLN A 72 -1.66 12.41 -5.65
CA GLN A 72 -1.29 11.52 -6.74
C GLN A 72 0.13 11.02 -6.47
N VAL A 73 0.30 9.70 -6.53
CA VAL A 73 1.58 9.03 -6.31
C VAL A 73 2.14 8.65 -7.67
N TYR A 74 3.41 8.93 -7.91
CA TYR A 74 4.11 8.58 -9.14
C TYR A 74 5.17 7.51 -8.87
N TYR A 75 5.66 6.87 -9.93
CA TYR A 75 6.68 5.82 -9.80
C TYR A 75 7.95 6.23 -9.02
N PRO A 76 8.44 7.50 -9.06
CA PRO A 76 9.61 7.91 -8.27
C PRO A 76 9.36 7.89 -6.75
N ASP A 77 8.11 7.98 -6.33
CA ASP A 77 7.70 8.01 -4.92
C ASP A 77 7.64 6.60 -4.31
N ILE A 78 7.68 5.55 -5.15
CA ILE A 78 7.55 4.16 -4.72
C ILE A 78 8.94 3.58 -4.43
N LEU A 79 9.17 3.19 -3.18
CA LEU A 79 10.43 2.62 -2.71
C LEU A 79 10.41 1.08 -2.72
N ASP A 80 11.57 0.46 -2.97
CA ASP A 80 11.72 -0.99 -2.96
C ASP A 80 11.95 -1.53 -1.55
N TRP A 81 10.85 -1.92 -0.89
CA TRP A 81 10.90 -2.55 0.42
C TRP A 81 11.32 -4.03 0.38
N LYS A 82 11.27 -4.69 -0.79
CA LYS A 82 11.70 -6.09 -0.94
C LYS A 82 13.22 -6.19 -0.88
N PHE A 83 13.95 -5.15 -1.30
CA PHE A 83 15.39 -5.04 -1.06
C PHE A 83 15.78 -5.24 0.42
N LEU A 84 14.88 -4.89 1.34
CA LEU A 84 15.07 -5.00 2.79
C LEU A 84 14.48 -6.28 3.40
N SER A 85 13.77 -7.10 2.62
CA SER A 85 13.18 -8.34 3.13
C SER A 85 14.24 -9.43 3.23
N VAL A 86 15.02 -9.39 4.31
CA VAL A 86 15.83 -10.54 4.72
C VAL A 86 14.96 -11.43 5.61
N PRO A 87 14.82 -12.73 5.33
CA PRO A 87 14.09 -13.63 6.20
C PRO A 87 14.84 -13.72 7.54
N ARG A 88 14.32 -13.02 8.55
CA ARG A 88 14.85 -13.07 9.91
C ARG A 88 13.75 -13.59 10.81
N LYS A 89 14.09 -14.56 11.66
CA LYS A 89 13.24 -14.92 12.79
C LYS A 89 13.09 -13.69 13.69
N LEU A 90 11.87 -13.41 14.12
CA LEU A 90 11.62 -12.34 15.07
C LEU A 90 12.13 -12.81 16.44
N GLN A 91 13.24 -12.26 16.91
CA GLN A 91 13.89 -12.65 18.16
C GLN A 91 13.93 -11.47 19.13
N SER A 92 13.53 -11.72 20.38
CA SER A 92 13.76 -10.77 21.48
C SER A 92 15.25 -10.60 21.74
N VAL A 93 15.63 -9.47 22.35
CA VAL A 93 16.98 -9.25 22.90
C VAL A 93 17.38 -10.35 23.89
N ASP A 94 16.40 -10.95 24.58
CA ASP A 94 16.60 -12.06 25.53
C ASP A 94 16.80 -13.43 24.86
N GLY A 95 16.83 -13.49 23.51
CA GLY A 95 17.00 -14.72 22.74
C GLY A 95 15.72 -15.54 22.53
N LEU A 96 14.56 -15.03 22.93
CA LEU A 96 13.27 -15.69 22.72
C LEU A 96 12.81 -15.54 21.26
N ASP A 97 12.51 -16.66 20.60
CA ASP A 97 11.85 -16.69 19.29
C ASP A 97 10.36 -16.31 19.44
N ILE A 98 9.95 -15.23 18.77
CA ILE A 98 8.57 -14.73 18.75
C ILE A 98 7.90 -15.18 17.45
N LYS A 99 6.76 -15.86 17.55
CA LYS A 99 5.96 -16.23 16.37
C LYS A 99 5.14 -15.03 15.90
N MET A 100 5.13 -14.76 14.60
CA MET A 100 4.38 -13.63 14.03
C MET A 100 2.87 -13.73 14.29
N ASN A 101 2.31 -14.94 14.28
CA ASN A 101 0.88 -15.18 14.52
C ASN A 101 0.44 -14.78 15.93
N ASP A 102 1.35 -14.80 16.89
CA ASP A 102 1.04 -14.45 18.28
C ASP A 102 1.17 -12.94 18.52
N VAL A 103 1.68 -12.17 17.55
CA VAL A 103 1.91 -10.73 17.70
C VAL A 103 0.58 -9.99 17.65
N THR A 104 0.19 -9.37 18.77
CA THR A 104 -1.01 -8.53 18.88
C THR A 104 -0.71 -7.07 18.58
N ARG A 105 0.49 -6.59 18.93
CA ARG A 105 0.87 -5.19 18.74
C ARG A 105 2.37 -5.04 18.56
N ILE A 106 2.78 -4.10 17.72
CA ILE A 106 4.17 -3.66 17.60
C ILE A 106 4.21 -2.14 17.76
N LYS A 107 5.01 -1.67 18.69
CA LYS A 107 5.20 -0.25 18.99
C LYS A 107 6.62 0.18 18.65
N PHE A 108 6.72 1.29 17.95
CA PHE A 108 7.96 1.91 17.48
C PHE A 108 8.06 3.31 18.08
N LYS A 109 9.22 3.67 18.60
CA LYS A 109 9.48 5.01 19.17
C LYS A 109 10.63 5.67 18.43
N LYS A 110 10.49 6.96 18.14
CA LYS A 110 11.52 7.77 17.48
C LYS A 110 12.78 7.93 18.34
N GLU A 111 12.64 7.99 19.66
CA GLU A 111 13.76 8.01 20.60
C GLU A 111 14.67 6.77 20.50
N HIS A 112 14.11 5.66 20.01
CA HIS A 112 14.79 4.37 19.92
C HIS A 112 14.68 3.81 18.50
N LEU A 113 15.17 4.58 17.52
CA LEU A 113 15.35 4.09 16.15
C LEU A 113 16.16 2.78 16.19
N ASN A 114 15.71 1.77 15.45
CA ASN A 114 16.18 0.37 15.43
C ASN A 114 15.59 -0.56 16.49
N LYS A 115 14.78 -0.07 17.42
CA LYS A 115 14.14 -0.91 18.43
C LYS A 115 12.63 -0.84 18.32
N CYS A 116 11.99 -1.99 18.47
CA CYS A 116 10.54 -2.05 18.60
C CYS A 116 10.14 -2.91 19.80
N PHE A 117 8.95 -2.62 20.31
CA PHE A 117 8.33 -3.30 21.43
C PHE A 117 7.20 -4.16 20.87
N VAL A 118 7.35 -5.48 20.99
CA VAL A 118 6.42 -6.47 20.47
C VAL A 118 5.60 -7.02 21.62
N PHE A 119 4.28 -7.02 21.46
CA PHE A 119 3.33 -7.57 22.40
C PHE A 119 2.73 -8.83 21.79
N THR A 120 2.67 -9.90 22.58
CA THR A 120 2.15 -11.22 22.16
C THR A 120 0.78 -11.53 22.76
N ASN A 121 0.26 -10.64 23.59
CA ASN A 121 -1.04 -10.75 24.21
C ASN A 121 -1.68 -9.35 24.32
N TYR A 122 -2.93 -9.28 24.78
CA TYR A 122 -3.62 -7.99 25.00
C TYR A 122 -3.31 -7.37 26.36
N ASN A 123 -2.37 -7.94 27.12
CA ASN A 123 -1.82 -7.34 28.33
C ASN A 123 -0.55 -6.56 27.96
N PHE A 124 -0.66 -5.23 27.91
CA PHE A 124 0.39 -4.36 27.38
C PHE A 124 1.49 -3.99 28.41
N ASP A 125 1.56 -4.68 29.54
CA ASP A 125 2.52 -4.35 30.60
C ASP A 125 3.92 -4.89 30.32
N PHE A 126 4.03 -5.99 29.55
CA PHE A 126 5.29 -6.71 29.36
C PHE A 126 5.64 -6.92 27.88
N PRO A 127 6.16 -5.89 27.18
CA PRO A 127 6.62 -6.05 25.80
C PRO A 127 7.95 -6.79 25.71
N HIS A 128 8.08 -7.62 24.67
CA HIS A 128 9.38 -8.11 24.22
C HIS A 128 10.11 -7.04 23.41
N LYS A 129 11.38 -6.79 23.74
CA LYS A 129 12.21 -5.82 23.01
C LYS A 129 12.87 -6.53 21.85
N VAL A 130 12.71 -6.00 20.64
CA VAL A 130 13.36 -6.51 19.43
C VAL A 130 14.25 -5.44 18.82
N GLU A 131 15.47 -5.82 18.44
CA GLU A 131 16.48 -4.92 17.88
C GLU A 131 16.84 -5.29 16.44
N TRP A 132 16.81 -4.28 15.57
CA TRP A 132 17.20 -4.37 14.17
C TRP A 132 18.63 -3.86 13.99
N THR A 133 19.55 -4.77 13.70
CA THR A 133 20.96 -4.41 13.48
C THR A 133 21.20 -3.82 12.07
N ASN A 134 20.35 -4.15 11.11
CA ASN A 134 20.50 -3.73 9.72
C ASN A 134 19.77 -2.41 9.45
N LYS A 135 20.54 -1.32 9.31
CA LYS A 135 20.05 0.04 9.04
C LYS A 135 19.84 0.37 7.56
N ARG A 136 19.80 -0.63 6.67
CA ARG A 136 19.51 -0.41 5.24
C ARG A 136 18.19 0.32 4.97
N TYR A 137 17.29 0.40 5.96
CA TYR A 137 16.07 1.21 5.86
C TYR A 137 16.35 2.72 5.73
N GLU A 138 17.56 3.22 6.00
CA GLU A 138 17.87 4.65 5.85
C GLU A 138 17.97 5.07 4.38
N ASN A 139 18.43 4.17 3.50
CA ASN A 139 18.66 4.44 2.08
C ASN A 139 17.99 3.36 1.23
N VAL A 140 16.69 3.52 1.02
CA VAL A 140 15.89 2.56 0.24
C VAL A 140 15.87 3.01 -1.22
N PRO A 141 16.25 2.16 -2.18
CA PRO A 141 16.21 2.52 -3.59
C PRO A 141 14.77 2.65 -4.08
N GLN A 142 14.59 3.32 -5.22
CA GLN A 142 13.30 3.36 -5.91
C GLN A 142 12.94 1.95 -6.44
N ALA A 143 11.65 1.60 -6.34
CA ALA A 143 11.15 0.33 -6.85
C ALA A 143 11.11 0.31 -8.38
N TYR A 144 10.91 1.48 -9.00
CA TYR A 144 10.71 1.61 -10.42
C TYR A 144 11.50 2.79 -10.97
N ASN A 145 12.17 2.58 -12.11
CA ASN A 145 12.93 3.61 -12.83
C ASN A 145 12.08 4.34 -13.89
N GLY A 146 10.81 3.98 -14.02
CA GLY A 146 9.89 4.51 -15.02
C GLY A 146 8.50 3.90 -14.88
N GLU A 147 7.58 4.39 -15.70
CA GLU A 147 6.23 3.82 -15.80
C GLU A 147 6.26 2.35 -16.22
N LEU A 148 5.43 1.54 -15.56
CA LEU A 148 5.31 0.13 -15.84
C LEU A 148 4.65 -0.09 -17.20
N PRO A 149 5.27 -0.88 -18.11
CA PRO A 149 4.66 -1.18 -19.39
C PRO A 149 3.51 -2.17 -19.24
N ILE A 150 2.53 -2.09 -20.14
CA ILE A 150 1.46 -3.07 -20.26
C ILE A 150 1.76 -4.08 -21.39
N ASN A 151 1.03 -5.19 -21.42
CA ASN A 151 1.18 -6.16 -22.50
C ASN A 151 0.80 -5.52 -23.85
N THR A 152 1.59 -5.78 -24.90
CA THR A 152 1.35 -5.26 -26.26
C THR A 152 -0.03 -5.62 -26.82
N LYS A 153 -0.53 -6.83 -26.54
CA LYS A 153 -1.87 -7.27 -26.94
C LYS A 153 -2.95 -6.46 -26.23
N LYS A 154 -2.75 -6.19 -24.94
CA LYS A 154 -3.66 -5.35 -24.14
C LYS A 154 -3.73 -3.93 -24.70
N LEU A 155 -2.59 -3.31 -25.02
CA LEU A 155 -2.59 -1.99 -25.64
C LEU A 155 -3.36 -2.00 -26.98
N LYS A 156 -3.09 -2.98 -27.85
CA LYS A 156 -3.78 -3.09 -29.14
C LYS A 156 -5.30 -3.11 -28.97
N ASN A 157 -5.80 -3.85 -27.97
CA ASN A 157 -7.22 -3.90 -27.66
C ASN A 157 -7.75 -2.54 -27.17
N LEU A 158 -7.05 -1.87 -26.24
CA LEU A 158 -7.45 -0.53 -25.75
C LEU A 158 -7.50 0.52 -26.87
N LEU A 159 -6.52 0.50 -27.78
CA LEU A 159 -6.52 1.37 -28.96
C LEU A 159 -7.66 1.02 -29.93
N GLY A 160 -8.04 -0.26 -30.03
CA GLY A 160 -9.23 -0.70 -30.75
C GLY A 160 -10.51 -0.06 -30.20
N VAL A 161 -10.67 -0.05 -28.87
CA VAL A 161 -11.82 0.58 -28.18
C VAL A 161 -11.82 2.11 -28.36
N CYS A 162 -10.65 2.74 -28.45
CA CYS A 162 -10.55 4.16 -28.79
C CYS A 162 -11.07 4.43 -30.22
N LYS A 163 -10.71 3.57 -31.18
CA LYS A 163 -11.14 3.69 -32.59
C LYS A 163 -12.66 3.54 -32.76
N THR A 164 -13.30 2.70 -31.96
CA THR A 164 -14.77 2.54 -31.97
C THR A 164 -15.52 3.70 -31.32
N LEU A 165 -14.81 4.74 -30.84
CA LEU A 165 -15.36 5.89 -30.11
C LEU A 165 -16.18 5.53 -28.87
N THR A 166 -16.00 4.32 -28.35
CA THR A 166 -16.62 3.88 -27.09
C THR A 166 -16.06 4.70 -25.92
N ILE A 167 -14.76 5.03 -25.98
CA ILE A 167 -14.11 6.00 -25.10
C ILE A 167 -14.13 7.37 -25.78
N LYS A 168 -14.47 8.43 -25.03
CA LYS A 168 -14.47 9.81 -25.54
C LYS A 168 -13.08 10.22 -26.03
N LYS A 169 -13.03 10.95 -27.16
CA LYS A 169 -11.79 11.41 -27.80
C LYS A 169 -10.83 12.16 -26.88
N GLN A 170 -11.37 12.91 -25.90
CA GLN A 170 -10.58 13.66 -24.93
C GLN A 170 -9.62 12.78 -24.09
N TYR A 171 -9.94 11.49 -23.92
CA TYR A 171 -9.12 10.56 -23.15
C TYR A 171 -8.16 9.73 -24.00
N HIS A 172 -8.26 9.79 -25.33
CA HIS A 172 -7.46 8.93 -26.20
C HIS A 172 -5.96 9.16 -26.03
N ALA A 173 -5.54 10.40 -25.76
CA ALA A 173 -4.14 10.75 -25.54
C ALA A 173 -3.49 9.93 -24.41
N GLU A 174 -4.24 9.66 -23.33
CA GLU A 174 -3.76 8.85 -22.21
C GLU A 174 -3.45 7.41 -22.64
N TYR A 175 -4.33 6.81 -23.45
CA TYR A 175 -4.14 5.46 -23.98
C TYR A 175 -3.00 5.38 -24.99
N TYR A 176 -2.82 6.39 -25.84
CA TYR A 176 -1.72 6.43 -26.81
C TYR A 176 -0.35 6.63 -26.15
N ALA A 177 -0.30 7.22 -24.96
CA ALA A 177 0.94 7.43 -24.20
C ALA A 177 1.41 6.17 -23.44
N LEU A 178 0.59 5.13 -23.32
CA LEU A 178 0.93 3.91 -22.56
C LEU A 178 2.12 3.16 -23.16
N ARG A 179 3.08 2.81 -22.31
CA ARG A 179 4.24 1.99 -22.67
C ARG A 179 3.86 0.52 -22.80
N THR A 180 4.54 -0.22 -23.68
CA THR A 180 4.31 -1.66 -23.85
C THR A 180 5.55 -2.51 -23.75
N SER A 181 5.34 -3.78 -23.42
CA SER A 181 6.36 -4.82 -23.48
C SER A 181 5.72 -6.18 -23.76
N ASN A 182 6.42 -7.04 -24.50
CA ASN A 182 5.97 -8.41 -24.75
C ASN A 182 6.25 -9.35 -23.55
N ASN A 183 7.11 -8.92 -22.62
CA ASN A 183 7.54 -9.72 -21.48
C ASN A 183 6.63 -9.57 -20.25
N VAL A 184 5.58 -8.74 -20.34
CA VAL A 184 4.63 -8.52 -19.25
C VAL A 184 3.43 -9.46 -19.45
N PRO A 185 3.15 -10.37 -18.51
CA PRO A 185 1.97 -11.22 -18.59
C PRO A 185 0.69 -10.39 -18.44
N ASP A 186 -0.32 -10.68 -19.27
CA ASP A 186 -1.67 -10.09 -19.14
C ASP A 186 -2.50 -10.94 -18.19
N VAL A 187 -2.14 -10.90 -16.90
CA VAL A 187 -2.83 -11.61 -15.83
C VAL A 187 -3.34 -10.61 -14.82
N LEU A 188 -4.53 -10.87 -14.27
CA LEU A 188 -4.96 -10.18 -13.06
C LEU A 188 -3.98 -10.56 -11.93
N PRO A 189 -3.65 -9.63 -11.01
CA PRO A 189 -2.93 -10.01 -9.81
C PRO A 189 -3.72 -11.12 -9.11
N GLU A 190 -3.00 -12.05 -8.45
CA GLU A 190 -3.63 -13.04 -7.59
C GLU A 190 -4.54 -12.29 -6.61
N THR A 191 -5.85 -12.52 -6.72
CA THR A 191 -6.79 -12.15 -5.67
C THR A 191 -6.44 -12.99 -4.46
N ASP A 192 -6.50 -12.41 -3.26
CA ASP A 192 -6.55 -13.19 -2.02
C ASP A 192 -7.80 -14.09 -2.13
N ILE A 193 -7.63 -15.28 -2.69
CA ILE A 193 -8.63 -16.33 -2.61
C ILE A 193 -8.69 -16.60 -1.11
N GLU A 194 -9.79 -16.20 -0.47
CA GLU A 194 -10.10 -16.70 0.86
C GLU A 194 -10.08 -18.23 0.71
N ASP A 195 -9.03 -18.86 1.25
CA ASP A 195 -8.96 -20.30 1.36
C ASP A 195 -10.28 -20.74 2.03
N ASN A 196 -11.15 -21.38 1.25
CA ASN A 196 -12.39 -21.95 1.77
C ASN A 196 -12.01 -22.93 2.88
N VAL A 197 -12.33 -22.55 4.13
CA VAL A 197 -12.37 -23.46 5.28
C VAL A 197 -13.79 -23.95 5.46
#